data_AF-A0A947FY45-F1
#
_entry.id   AF-A0A947FY45-F1
#
_cell.length_a   1.000
_cell.length_b   1.000
_cell.length_c   1.000
_cell.angle_alpha   90.00
_cell.angle_beta   90.00
_cell.angle_gamma   90.00
#
_symmetry.space_group_name_H-M   'P 1'
#
loop_
_entity.id
_entity.type
_entity.pdbx_description
1 polymer ?
#
loop_
_entity_poly.entity_id
_entity_poly.type
_entity_poly.pdbx_seq_one_letter_code
_entity_poly.pdbx_strand_id
1 'polypeptide(L)'
;MRNQWRVATGVILATVMLGACNGENPAGLADATGGAGGALFASQEVCTTVDFSGFGHGEAVDALTVFGQAITVTTTSFNAGGTTGAGTNQARAFDGQTSHPEDFDLYFNDDGVGFCVGCASQDRFIIIEDPDGFGTDGDSRYGGTISMTGFGAVDGDVYLKTATFVDFDAAQDPNEPESRIDVDGTTVAAAPETGDGGVAVDYAVDKEIISDEVELVLAFMSSGGFDDFVFCKDEPPQGGGQGCTPGYWRQSQHFGDWTNHDPSDSFGSLFDLPGSLERPEHDVSPAGLTLLDAVKLRGGKVNALIRHTVAALLNAANPSVDYDYTEQQVIDKFNAAIAGSAGDIESQKNDFARLNEQGCPL
;
A
#
# COMPACT_ATOMS: atom_id res chain seq x y z
N MET A 1 -8.84 -0.82 50.27
CA MET A 1 -9.57 -1.40 49.13
C MET A 1 -9.24 -0.56 47.91
N ARG A 2 -8.27 -0.98 47.10
CA ARG A 2 -7.91 -0.35 45.82
C ARG A 2 -7.94 -1.47 44.80
N ASN A 3 -8.97 -1.50 43.95
CA ASN A 3 -9.02 -2.42 42.82
C ASN A 3 -8.38 -1.73 41.62
N GLN A 4 -7.30 -2.34 41.13
CA GLN A 4 -6.69 -2.00 39.86
C GLN A 4 -7.48 -2.69 38.75
N TRP A 5 -7.95 -1.91 37.78
CA TRP A 5 -8.42 -2.41 36.50
C TRP A 5 -7.19 -2.55 35.60
N ARG A 6 -6.93 -3.77 35.10
CA ARG A 6 -5.98 -4.03 34.03
C ARG A 6 -6.77 -4.05 32.73
N VAL A 7 -6.48 -3.12 31.82
CA VAL A 7 -6.88 -3.21 30.42
C VAL A 7 -5.89 -4.16 29.76
N ALA A 8 -6.38 -5.26 29.19
CA ALA A 8 -5.57 -6.20 28.42
C ALA A 8 -5.64 -5.79 26.96
N THR A 9 -4.57 -5.18 26.44
CA THR A 9 -4.37 -4.97 25.01
C THR A 9 -3.89 -6.30 24.43
N GLY A 10 -4.78 -7.03 23.75
CA GLY A 10 -4.42 -8.22 22.99
C GLY A 10 -3.84 -7.80 21.65
N VAL A 11 -2.56 -8.06 21.43
CA VAL A 11 -1.93 -8.01 20.10
C VAL A 11 -1.94 -9.45 19.59
N ILE A 12 -2.78 -9.74 18.59
CA ILE A 12 -2.81 -11.05 17.93
C ILE A 12 -1.90 -10.99 16.71
N LEU A 13 -0.96 -11.93 16.66
CA LEU A 13 0.02 -12.08 15.59
C LEU A 13 -0.65 -12.84 14.43
N ALA A 14 -1.09 -12.15 13.38
CA ALA A 14 -1.57 -12.79 12.16
C ALA A 14 -0.41 -13.56 11.49
N THR A 15 -0.62 -14.83 11.20
CA THR A 15 0.38 -15.70 10.56
C THR A 15 0.31 -15.51 9.05
N VAL A 16 1.34 -14.91 8.47
CA VAL A 16 1.48 -14.75 7.01
C VAL A 16 1.65 -16.12 6.35
N MET A 17 0.66 -16.56 5.58
CA MET A 17 0.80 -17.67 4.63
C MET A 17 1.31 -17.10 3.30
N LEU A 18 2.60 -17.28 3.00
CA LEU A 18 3.15 -16.99 1.67
C LEU A 18 2.63 -18.04 0.68
N GLY A 19 1.53 -17.73 -0.02
CA GLY A 19 1.02 -18.53 -1.12
C GLY A 19 1.83 -18.31 -2.39
N ALA A 20 2.68 -19.27 -2.76
CA ALA A 20 3.31 -19.30 -4.07
C ALA A 20 2.26 -19.65 -5.15
N CYS A 21 2.05 -18.76 -6.12
CA CYS A 21 1.20 -19.05 -7.28
C CYS A 21 1.81 -20.18 -8.12
N ASN A 22 1.18 -21.35 -8.13
CA ASN A 22 1.57 -22.49 -8.96
C ASN A 22 1.18 -22.26 -10.43
N GLY A 23 2.17 -22.01 -11.28
CA GLY A 23 2.03 -22.13 -12.74
C GLY A 23 2.38 -23.54 -13.20
N GLU A 24 1.42 -24.19 -13.87
CA GLU A 24 1.57 -25.53 -14.44
C GLU A 24 2.67 -25.60 -15.51
N ASN A 25 3.46 -26.68 -15.44
CA ASN A 25 4.61 -26.95 -16.31
C ASN A 25 4.23 -28.02 -17.35
N PRO A 26 4.40 -27.81 -18.67
CA PRO A 26 4.57 -28.92 -19.59
C PRO A 26 6.04 -29.04 -19.99
N ALA A 27 6.60 -30.22 -19.69
CA ALA A 27 7.93 -30.64 -20.04
C ALA A 27 8.18 -30.70 -21.56
N GLY A 28 9.39 -30.30 -21.99
CA GLY A 28 10.03 -30.89 -23.17
C GLY A 28 11.02 -30.01 -23.96
N LEU A 29 12.33 -30.25 -23.71
CA LEU A 29 13.47 -30.19 -24.67
C LEU A 29 13.86 -28.79 -25.24
N ALA A 30 15.12 -28.35 -25.33
CA ALA A 30 16.42 -29.00 -25.28
C ALA A 30 17.54 -27.99 -24.93
N ASP A 31 18.66 -28.56 -24.53
CA ASP A 31 20.02 -28.01 -24.39
C ASP A 31 20.45 -27.02 -25.49
N ALA A 32 20.86 -25.83 -25.08
CA ALA A 32 21.72 -24.92 -25.85
C ALA A 32 22.62 -24.16 -24.88
N THR A 33 23.86 -24.64 -24.78
CA THR A 33 25.01 -23.95 -24.19
C THR A 33 25.23 -22.56 -24.80
N GLY A 34 25.43 -21.55 -23.96
CA GLY A 34 26.19 -20.34 -24.31
C GLY A 34 25.39 -19.04 -24.33
N GLY A 35 25.51 -18.27 -23.27
CA GLY A 35 25.06 -16.88 -23.19
C GLY A 35 24.82 -16.50 -21.74
N ALA A 36 25.78 -15.80 -21.14
CA ALA A 36 25.54 -15.04 -19.91
C ALA A 36 24.53 -13.92 -20.24
N GLY A 37 23.25 -14.28 -20.24
CA GLY A 37 22.16 -13.32 -20.21
C GLY A 37 22.09 -12.80 -18.78
N GLY A 38 22.46 -11.54 -18.58
CA GLY A 38 22.09 -10.83 -17.37
C GLY A 38 20.57 -10.99 -17.21
N ALA A 39 20.16 -11.72 -16.18
CA ALA A 39 18.80 -11.64 -15.70
C ALA A 39 18.63 -10.18 -15.31
N LEU A 40 17.87 -9.44 -16.12
CA LEU A 40 17.35 -8.14 -15.73
C LEU A 40 16.60 -8.38 -14.43
N PHE A 41 17.22 -7.97 -13.33
CA PHE A 41 16.61 -8.02 -12.01
C PHE A 41 15.52 -6.95 -12.01
N ALA A 42 14.34 -7.28 -12.54
CA ALA A 42 13.17 -6.43 -12.51
C ALA A 42 12.70 -6.27 -11.05
N SER A 43 12.15 -5.11 -10.70
CA SER A 43 11.46 -4.93 -9.42
C SER A 43 10.39 -6.04 -9.27
N GLN A 44 10.33 -6.64 -8.09
CA GLN A 44 9.38 -7.68 -7.80
C GLN A 44 8.19 -7.06 -7.07
N GLU A 45 7.00 -7.14 -7.66
CA GLU A 45 5.77 -6.84 -6.93
C GLU A 45 5.60 -7.90 -5.83
N VAL A 46 5.53 -7.46 -4.57
CA VAL A 46 5.25 -8.30 -3.42
C VAL A 46 3.93 -7.85 -2.82
N CYS A 47 3.04 -8.80 -2.57
CA CYS A 47 1.71 -8.54 -2.06
C CYS A 47 1.47 -9.27 -0.74
N THR A 48 0.63 -8.69 0.11
CA THR A 48 0.05 -9.29 1.29
C THR A 48 -1.46 -9.17 1.22
N THR A 49 -2.15 -10.24 1.57
CA THR A 49 -3.60 -10.21 1.75
C THR A 49 -3.91 -9.93 3.21
N VAL A 50 -4.84 -9.02 3.44
CA VAL A 50 -5.49 -8.80 4.73
C VAL A 50 -6.92 -9.30 4.62
N ASP A 51 -7.16 -10.44 5.25
CA ASP A 51 -8.49 -11.01 5.47
C ASP A 51 -8.85 -10.93 6.96
N PHE A 52 -10.08 -11.28 7.32
CA PHE A 52 -10.53 -11.26 8.72
C PHE A 52 -10.70 -12.65 9.33
N SER A 53 -10.19 -13.70 8.69
CA SER A 53 -10.34 -15.11 9.14
C SER A 53 -9.76 -15.37 10.54
N GLY A 54 -8.82 -14.53 10.97
CA GLY A 54 -8.21 -14.57 12.30
C GLY A 54 -9.09 -14.03 13.44
N PHE A 55 -10.22 -13.39 13.13
CA PHE A 55 -11.11 -12.75 14.10
C PHE A 55 -12.36 -13.60 14.38
N GLY A 56 -12.85 -13.54 15.62
CA GLY A 56 -14.15 -14.08 15.99
C GLY A 56 -15.31 -13.25 15.44
N HIS A 57 -16.48 -13.88 15.26
CA HIS A 57 -17.72 -13.16 14.93
C HIS A 57 -18.03 -12.11 16.01
N GLY A 58 -18.18 -10.85 15.60
CA GLY A 58 -18.38 -9.70 16.49
C GLY A 58 -17.13 -9.21 17.21
N GLU A 59 -15.94 -9.74 16.89
CA GLU A 59 -14.69 -9.24 17.45
C GLU A 59 -14.37 -7.83 16.92
N ALA A 60 -13.86 -6.96 17.79
CA ALA A 60 -13.42 -5.62 17.42
C ALA A 60 -12.18 -5.69 16.51
N VAL A 61 -12.21 -4.98 15.39
CA VAL A 61 -11.07 -4.81 14.50
C VAL A 61 -10.50 -3.41 14.72
N ASP A 62 -9.63 -3.26 15.72
CA ASP A 62 -9.01 -1.96 16.07
C ASP A 62 -7.65 -1.75 15.35
N ALA A 63 -7.04 -2.82 14.85
CA ALA A 63 -5.77 -2.77 14.15
C ALA A 63 -5.58 -3.95 13.19
N LEU A 64 -4.83 -3.71 12.12
CA LEU A 64 -4.42 -4.68 11.11
C LEU A 64 -2.90 -4.68 10.97
N THR A 65 -2.35 -5.66 10.26
CA THR A 65 -0.92 -5.71 9.94
C THR A 65 -0.73 -5.77 8.43
N VAL A 66 -0.02 -4.79 7.86
CA VAL A 66 0.31 -4.73 6.43
C VAL A 66 1.83 -4.64 6.31
N PHE A 67 2.45 -5.60 5.61
CA PHE A 67 3.91 -5.73 5.51
C PHE A 67 4.65 -5.65 6.87
N GLY A 68 4.04 -6.22 7.92
CA GLY A 68 4.60 -6.23 9.28
C GLY A 68 4.41 -4.92 10.07
N GLN A 69 3.84 -3.88 9.46
CA GLN A 69 3.50 -2.62 10.11
C GLN A 69 2.07 -2.65 10.63
N ALA A 70 1.88 -2.15 11.85
CA ALA A 70 0.55 -2.00 12.43
C ALA A 70 -0.19 -0.84 11.78
N ILE A 71 -1.40 -1.11 11.29
CA ILE A 71 -2.35 -0.17 10.70
C ILE A 71 -3.49 0.01 11.70
N THR A 72 -3.82 1.26 12.04
CA THR A 72 -4.90 1.56 12.98
C THR A 72 -6.23 1.59 12.25
N VAL A 73 -7.25 0.93 12.80
CA VAL A 73 -8.60 0.93 12.24
C VAL A 73 -9.51 1.77 13.15
N THR A 74 -10.24 2.70 12.53
CA THR A 74 -11.24 3.52 13.22
C THR A 74 -12.52 3.57 12.39
N THR A 75 -13.62 3.97 13.02
CA THR A 75 -14.93 3.89 12.39
C THR A 75 -15.77 5.11 12.74
N THR A 76 -16.56 5.57 11.78
CA THR A 76 -17.61 6.57 11.97
C THR A 76 -18.89 6.02 11.36
N SER A 77 -19.97 5.89 12.12
CA SER A 77 -21.27 5.51 11.56
C SER A 77 -22.11 6.75 11.24
N PHE A 78 -22.97 6.62 10.23
CA PHE A 78 -24.02 7.60 10.00
C PHE A 78 -25.19 7.36 10.96
N ASN A 79 -25.93 8.41 11.28
CA ASN A 79 -27.22 8.31 11.98
C ASN A 79 -28.37 8.47 10.98
N ALA A 80 -29.61 8.19 11.42
CA ALA A 80 -30.85 8.37 10.64
C ALA A 80 -31.03 9.73 9.91
N GLY A 81 -30.29 10.78 10.31
CA GLY A 81 -30.28 12.07 9.63
C GLY A 81 -29.19 12.26 8.57
N GLY A 82 -28.44 11.22 8.20
CA GLY A 82 -27.30 11.31 7.26
C GLY A 82 -26.12 12.11 7.80
N THR A 83 -26.08 12.34 9.12
CA THR A 83 -24.98 13.03 9.79
C THR A 83 -24.07 12.01 10.44
N THR A 84 -22.76 12.24 10.37
CA THR A 84 -21.78 11.44 11.10
C THR A 84 -22.07 11.53 12.60
N GLY A 85 -22.44 10.40 13.19
CA GLY A 85 -22.53 10.27 14.62
C GLY A 85 -21.13 10.16 15.20
N ALA A 86 -20.86 10.86 16.29
CA ALA A 86 -19.75 10.50 17.19
C ALA A 86 -20.10 9.21 17.97
N GLY A 87 -20.59 8.19 17.26
CA GLY A 87 -21.03 6.93 17.82
C GLY A 87 -19.84 6.08 18.25
N THR A 88 -20.07 5.24 19.25
CA THR A 88 -19.12 4.24 19.75
C THR A 88 -19.01 3.01 18.84
N ASN A 89 -19.53 3.11 17.62
CA ASN A 89 -19.62 2.03 16.64
C ASN A 89 -18.22 1.61 16.24
N GLN A 90 -17.93 0.33 16.35
CA GLN A 90 -16.63 -0.23 16.06
C GLN A 90 -16.69 -1.00 14.74
N ALA A 91 -15.55 -1.08 14.06
CA ALA A 91 -15.37 -2.07 13.03
C ALA A 91 -15.40 -3.46 13.68
N ARG A 92 -16.20 -4.37 13.11
CA ARG A 92 -16.40 -5.72 13.60
C ARG A 92 -16.09 -6.73 12.49
N ALA A 93 -15.55 -7.88 12.87
CA ALA A 93 -15.51 -9.02 11.97
C ALA A 93 -16.87 -9.74 11.97
N PHE A 94 -17.47 -9.90 10.81
CA PHE A 94 -18.73 -10.62 10.61
C PHE A 94 -18.47 -11.99 9.99
N ASP A 95 -19.29 -12.98 10.34
CA ASP A 95 -19.17 -14.36 9.84
C ASP A 95 -20.24 -14.60 8.78
N GLY A 96 -19.83 -14.60 7.51
CA GLY A 96 -20.73 -14.84 6.38
C GLY A 96 -21.32 -16.25 6.32
N GLN A 97 -20.80 -17.19 7.12
CA GLN A 97 -21.28 -18.57 7.20
C GLN A 97 -22.25 -18.81 8.36
N THR A 98 -22.44 -17.84 9.26
CA THR A 98 -23.40 -18.00 10.36
C THR A 98 -24.80 -17.57 9.96
N SER A 99 -25.77 -18.45 10.19
CA SER A 99 -27.18 -18.04 10.25
C SER A 99 -27.44 -17.34 11.58
N HIS A 100 -27.13 -16.05 11.65
CA HIS A 100 -27.37 -15.24 12.84
C HIS A 100 -28.63 -14.38 12.68
N PRO A 101 -29.50 -14.28 13.70
CA PRO A 101 -30.73 -13.48 13.64
C PRO A 101 -30.50 -11.97 13.80
N GLU A 102 -29.23 -11.60 14.04
CA GLU A 102 -28.80 -10.26 14.37
C GLU A 102 -28.61 -9.41 13.13
N ASP A 103 -28.63 -9.98 11.93
CA ASP A 103 -28.60 -9.22 10.69
C ASP A 103 -29.44 -9.91 9.61
N PHE A 104 -30.28 -9.15 8.90
CA PHE A 104 -31.27 -9.70 7.97
C PHE A 104 -30.85 -9.58 6.51
N ASP A 105 -30.02 -8.61 6.12
CA ASP A 105 -29.55 -8.43 4.74
C ASP A 105 -28.22 -9.18 4.49
N LEU A 106 -27.27 -9.12 5.44
CA LEU A 106 -26.07 -9.98 5.45
C LEU A 106 -26.35 -11.48 5.72
N TYR A 107 -27.62 -11.84 5.89
CA TYR A 107 -28.08 -13.17 6.27
C TYR A 107 -27.86 -14.22 5.17
N PHE A 108 -27.18 -15.31 5.52
CA PHE A 108 -27.16 -16.59 4.80
C PHE A 108 -27.76 -17.71 5.66
N ASN A 109 -28.48 -18.67 5.05
CA ASN A 109 -28.91 -19.89 5.76
C ASN A 109 -28.48 -21.17 5.05
N ASP A 110 -28.32 -22.24 5.85
CA ASP A 110 -27.88 -23.57 5.42
C ASP A 110 -28.80 -24.24 4.38
N ASP A 111 -30.00 -23.70 4.16
CA ASP A 111 -30.95 -24.13 3.14
C ASP A 111 -30.76 -23.41 1.78
N GLY A 112 -29.79 -22.49 1.67
CA GLY A 112 -29.51 -21.71 0.45
C GLY A 112 -30.49 -20.56 0.20
N VAL A 113 -31.16 -20.07 1.26
CA VAL A 113 -32.16 -19.00 1.25
C VAL A 113 -31.71 -17.90 2.23
N GLY A 114 -30.68 -17.16 1.84
CA GLY A 114 -30.26 -15.90 2.45
C GLY A 114 -30.60 -14.70 1.57
N PHE A 115 -30.55 -13.49 2.12
CA PHE A 115 -30.59 -12.27 1.30
C PHE A 115 -29.23 -12.11 0.59
N CYS A 116 -28.13 -12.28 1.32
CA CYS A 116 -26.79 -12.41 0.74
C CYS A 116 -26.33 -13.87 0.53
N VAL A 117 -26.75 -14.51 -0.57
CA VAL A 117 -26.28 -15.85 -0.94
C VAL A 117 -24.77 -15.89 -1.23
N GLY A 118 -24.19 -14.77 -1.70
CA GLY A 118 -22.75 -14.64 -1.94
C GLY A 118 -21.91 -14.65 -0.66
N CYS A 119 -22.47 -14.18 0.46
CA CYS A 119 -21.78 -14.04 1.74
C CYS A 119 -21.35 -15.38 2.34
N ALA A 120 -22.06 -16.47 2.03
CA ALA A 120 -21.69 -17.83 2.46
C ALA A 120 -20.28 -18.26 2.04
N SER A 121 -19.81 -17.71 0.91
CA SER A 121 -18.48 -17.99 0.37
C SER A 121 -17.39 -17.14 1.00
N GLN A 122 -17.78 -16.11 1.75
CA GLN A 122 -16.89 -15.20 2.46
C GLN A 122 -16.70 -15.75 3.89
N ASP A 123 -15.45 -15.84 4.33
CA ASP A 123 -15.14 -16.43 5.65
C ASP A 123 -15.46 -15.41 6.76
N ARG A 124 -14.70 -14.32 6.79
CA ARG A 124 -14.90 -13.21 7.72
C ARG A 124 -14.62 -11.92 6.98
N PHE A 125 -15.55 -10.97 7.07
CA PHE A 125 -15.40 -9.65 6.46
C PHE A 125 -15.65 -8.54 7.48
N ILE A 126 -15.15 -7.34 7.20
CA ILE A 126 -15.27 -6.20 8.11
C ILE A 126 -16.55 -5.40 7.84
N ILE A 127 -17.28 -5.09 8.89
CA ILE A 127 -18.51 -4.29 8.88
C ILE A 127 -18.43 -3.15 9.91
N ILE A 128 -19.32 -2.17 9.78
CA ILE A 128 -19.52 -1.13 10.80
C ILE A 128 -20.63 -1.60 11.72
N GLU A 129 -20.40 -1.72 13.03
CA GLU A 129 -21.44 -2.09 14.00
C GLU A 129 -22.65 -1.15 13.95
N ASP A 130 -23.88 -1.67 14.05
CA ASP A 130 -25.10 -0.83 14.15
C ASP A 130 -25.08 0.08 15.40
N PRO A 131 -25.65 1.29 15.34
CA PRO A 131 -25.82 2.12 16.54
C PRO A 131 -26.61 1.45 17.68
N ASP A 132 -27.49 0.50 17.39
CA ASP A 132 -28.23 -0.30 18.38
C ASP A 132 -27.43 -1.52 18.88
N GLY A 133 -26.23 -1.73 18.35
CA GLY A 133 -25.23 -2.70 18.76
C GLY A 133 -25.20 -3.97 17.92
N PHE A 134 -24.04 -4.62 17.86
CA PHE A 134 -23.77 -5.79 17.02
C PHE A 134 -24.73 -6.95 17.29
N GLY A 135 -25.03 -7.24 18.57
CA GLY A 135 -25.94 -8.33 18.93
C GLY A 135 -27.43 -8.04 18.70
N THR A 136 -27.78 -6.84 18.23
CA THR A 136 -29.15 -6.47 17.92
C THR A 136 -29.38 -6.49 16.42
N ASP A 137 -28.56 -5.73 15.70
CA ASP A 137 -28.74 -5.45 14.26
C ASP A 137 -27.44 -5.67 13.45
N GLY A 138 -26.37 -6.20 14.06
CA GLY A 138 -25.17 -6.62 13.33
C GLY A 138 -24.38 -5.44 12.78
N ASP A 139 -24.70 -5.06 11.55
CA ASP A 139 -24.10 -3.97 10.79
C ASP A 139 -24.93 -2.68 10.77
N SER A 140 -24.30 -1.60 10.33
CA SER A 140 -24.91 -0.27 10.35
C SER A 140 -25.86 -0.11 9.18
N ARG A 141 -27.17 -0.09 9.48
CA ARG A 141 -28.24 0.22 8.53
C ARG A 141 -28.15 1.62 7.88
N TYR A 142 -27.26 2.46 8.39
CA TYR A 142 -27.09 3.82 7.91
C TYR A 142 -25.80 4.00 7.12
N GLY A 143 -24.91 3.01 7.06
CA GLY A 143 -23.57 3.13 6.51
C GLY A 143 -22.61 3.92 7.41
N GLY A 144 -21.55 4.45 6.82
CA GLY A 144 -20.47 5.12 7.53
C GLY A 144 -19.11 4.95 6.85
N THR A 145 -18.05 5.19 7.60
CA THR A 145 -16.67 5.00 7.12
C THR A 145 -15.85 4.15 8.07
N ILE A 146 -15.00 3.29 7.51
CA ILE A 146 -13.91 2.60 8.20
C ILE A 146 -12.61 3.20 7.68
N SER A 147 -11.84 3.84 8.55
CA SER A 147 -10.56 4.45 8.20
C SER A 147 -9.41 3.57 8.68
N MET A 148 -8.52 3.22 7.76
CA MET A 148 -7.27 2.51 8.01
C MET A 148 -6.10 3.49 7.86
N THR A 149 -5.37 3.76 8.94
CA THR A 149 -4.29 4.77 8.97
C THR A 149 -2.96 4.21 9.45
N GLY A 150 -1.86 4.89 9.09
CA GLY A 150 -0.50 4.49 9.45
C GLY A 150 0.27 3.83 8.32
N PHE A 151 -0.24 3.89 7.08
CA PHE A 151 0.45 3.37 5.91
C PHE A 151 1.76 4.13 5.62
N GLY A 152 1.88 5.39 6.05
CA GLY A 152 3.12 6.17 5.91
C GLY A 152 4.31 5.63 6.70
N ALA A 153 4.10 4.64 7.59
CA ALA A 153 5.16 3.91 8.29
C ALA A 153 5.55 2.60 7.59
N VAL A 154 4.81 2.17 6.56
CA VAL A 154 5.13 0.97 5.78
C VAL A 154 6.29 1.28 4.85
N ASP A 155 7.21 0.32 4.71
CA ASP A 155 8.36 0.50 3.85
C ASP A 155 8.03 0.26 2.37
N GLY A 156 8.20 1.30 1.53
CA GLY A 156 7.98 1.28 0.08
C GLY A 156 6.66 1.92 -0.34
N ASP A 157 6.48 2.07 -1.66
CA ASP A 157 5.24 2.60 -2.24
C ASP A 157 4.17 1.50 -2.23
N VAL A 158 3.31 1.54 -1.22
CA VAL A 158 2.21 0.58 -1.06
C VAL A 158 0.97 1.07 -1.79
N TYR A 159 0.25 0.17 -2.43
CA TYR A 159 -1.05 0.42 -3.03
C TYR A 159 -2.00 -0.73 -2.76
N LEU A 160 -3.30 -0.42 -2.79
CA LEU A 160 -4.34 -1.44 -2.79
C LEU A 160 -4.52 -1.94 -4.23
N LYS A 161 -4.41 -3.25 -4.44
CA LYS A 161 -4.52 -3.87 -5.77
C LYS A 161 -5.90 -4.44 -6.02
N THR A 162 -6.43 -5.17 -5.04
CA THR A 162 -7.80 -5.67 -5.06
C THR A 162 -8.43 -5.58 -3.68
N ALA A 163 -9.75 -5.51 -3.66
CA ALA A 163 -10.57 -5.71 -2.47
C ALA A 163 -11.88 -6.39 -2.87
N THR A 164 -12.51 -7.06 -1.92
CA THR A 164 -13.83 -7.65 -2.08
C THR A 164 -14.88 -6.74 -1.46
N PHE A 165 -15.93 -6.44 -2.22
CA PHE A 165 -17.12 -5.73 -1.74
C PHE A 165 -18.19 -6.77 -1.41
N VAL A 166 -18.75 -6.72 -0.20
CA VAL A 166 -19.74 -7.67 0.31
C VAL A 166 -21.07 -6.96 0.57
N ASP A 167 -22.11 -7.47 -0.07
CA ASP A 167 -23.51 -7.09 0.10
C ASP A 167 -23.78 -5.60 0.00
N PHE A 168 -23.57 -5.07 -1.20
CA PHE A 168 -23.90 -3.69 -1.50
C PHE A 168 -25.17 -3.61 -2.30
N ASP A 169 -26.16 -2.94 -1.72
CA ASP A 169 -27.34 -2.51 -2.45
C ASP A 169 -26.91 -1.68 -3.67
N ALA A 170 -27.36 -2.09 -4.85
CA ALA A 170 -27.29 -1.21 -6.02
C ALA A 170 -28.10 0.05 -5.65
N ALA A 171 -27.50 1.23 -5.76
CA ALA A 171 -28.11 2.51 -5.40
C ALA A 171 -29.57 2.55 -5.87
N GLN A 172 -30.51 2.28 -4.95
CA GLN A 172 -31.93 2.19 -5.31
C GLN A 172 -32.46 3.59 -5.66
N ASP A 173 -31.78 4.62 -5.17
CA ASP A 173 -31.90 6.01 -5.60
C ASP A 173 -30.70 6.38 -6.51
N PRO A 174 -30.92 6.86 -7.74
CA PRO A 174 -29.85 7.36 -8.62
C PRO A 174 -29.11 8.60 -8.07
N ASN A 175 -29.52 9.15 -6.93
CA ASN A 175 -28.84 10.24 -6.23
C ASN A 175 -28.11 9.79 -4.96
N GLU A 176 -28.17 8.51 -4.60
CA GLU A 176 -27.39 7.96 -3.51
C GLU A 176 -25.95 7.72 -3.98
N PRO A 177 -24.93 8.17 -3.23
CA PRO A 177 -23.55 7.89 -3.59
C PRO A 177 -23.28 6.39 -3.47
N GLU A 178 -22.45 5.84 -4.35
CA GLU A 178 -22.01 4.45 -4.24
C GLU A 178 -21.08 4.27 -3.03
N SER A 179 -21.14 3.09 -2.41
CA SER A 179 -20.10 2.64 -1.50
C SER A 179 -18.78 2.54 -2.26
N ARG A 180 -17.67 2.91 -1.63
CA ARG A 180 -16.40 3.12 -2.34
C ARG A 180 -15.19 2.95 -1.45
N ILE A 181 -14.02 2.92 -2.06
CA ILE A 181 -12.72 2.96 -1.40
C ILE A 181 -12.00 4.23 -1.83
N ASP A 182 -11.62 5.04 -0.86
CA ASP A 182 -10.81 6.24 -1.05
C ASP A 182 -9.38 5.99 -0.52
N VAL A 183 -8.36 6.32 -1.31
CA VAL A 183 -6.95 6.34 -0.91
C VAL A 183 -6.52 7.80 -0.79
N ASP A 184 -6.15 8.22 0.41
CA ASP A 184 -5.79 9.61 0.74
C ASP A 184 -6.80 10.66 0.20
N GLY A 185 -8.09 10.32 0.26
CA GLY A 185 -9.19 11.16 -0.21
C GLY A 185 -9.47 11.10 -1.71
N THR A 186 -8.76 10.26 -2.46
CA THR A 186 -9.03 9.97 -3.88
C THR A 186 -9.79 8.66 -4.01
N THR A 187 -10.97 8.67 -4.63
CA THR A 187 -11.71 7.43 -4.91
C THR A 187 -10.97 6.58 -5.93
N VAL A 188 -10.63 5.34 -5.54
CA VAL A 188 -9.87 4.37 -6.35
C VAL A 188 -10.69 3.14 -6.75
N ALA A 189 -11.82 2.92 -6.09
CA ALA A 189 -12.80 1.90 -6.44
C ALA A 189 -14.18 2.30 -5.94
N ALA A 190 -15.22 1.93 -6.68
CA ALA A 190 -16.61 2.07 -6.26
C ALA A 190 -17.30 0.71 -6.40
N ALA A 191 -18.27 0.44 -5.51
CA ALA A 191 -19.00 -0.80 -5.48
C ALA A 191 -19.68 -1.03 -6.84
N PRO A 192 -19.45 -2.17 -7.50
CA PRO A 192 -20.19 -2.51 -8.70
C PRO A 192 -21.69 -2.69 -8.37
N GLU A 193 -22.59 -2.38 -9.31
CA GLU A 193 -24.03 -2.66 -9.19
C GLU A 193 -24.29 -4.18 -9.12
N THR A 194 -24.01 -4.84 -8.00
CA THR A 194 -24.16 -6.30 -7.83
C THR A 194 -25.56 -6.71 -7.40
N GLY A 195 -26.42 -5.76 -7.03
CA GLY A 195 -27.75 -6.01 -6.49
C GLY A 195 -27.70 -6.49 -5.04
N ASP A 196 -28.83 -6.34 -4.34
CA ASP A 196 -29.08 -6.82 -2.96
C ASP A 196 -28.57 -8.26 -2.79
N GLY A 197 -27.65 -8.47 -1.84
CA GLY A 197 -27.02 -9.75 -1.55
C GLY A 197 -25.81 -10.12 -2.41
N GLY A 198 -25.32 -9.19 -3.22
CA GLY A 198 -24.23 -9.39 -4.17
C GLY A 198 -22.83 -9.27 -3.55
N VAL A 199 -21.90 -10.13 -3.99
CA VAL A 199 -20.48 -10.05 -3.60
C VAL A 199 -19.62 -9.88 -4.84
N ALA A 200 -18.80 -8.82 -4.87
CA ALA A 200 -17.80 -8.59 -5.90
C ALA A 200 -16.41 -8.93 -5.37
N VAL A 201 -15.89 -10.07 -5.80
CA VAL A 201 -14.59 -10.63 -5.38
C VAL A 201 -13.46 -10.09 -6.23
N ASP A 202 -12.32 -9.79 -5.60
CA ASP A 202 -11.07 -9.38 -6.27
C ASP A 202 -11.25 -8.20 -7.23
N TYR A 203 -12.03 -7.19 -6.81
CA TYR A 203 -12.27 -6.02 -7.63
C TYR A 203 -10.98 -5.21 -7.79
N ALA A 204 -10.55 -5.01 -9.03
CA ALA A 204 -9.34 -4.27 -9.34
C ALA A 204 -9.46 -2.81 -8.91
N VAL A 205 -8.46 -2.35 -8.16
CA VAL A 205 -8.37 -0.96 -7.68
C VAL A 205 -7.33 -0.22 -8.52
N ASP A 206 -7.58 1.06 -8.78
CA ASP A 206 -6.57 1.91 -9.43
C ASP A 206 -5.29 1.94 -8.56
N LYS A 207 -4.12 1.77 -9.18
CA LYS A 207 -2.80 1.72 -8.49
C LYS A 207 -2.40 3.12 -8.00
N GLU A 208 -3.14 3.63 -7.02
CA GLU A 208 -2.82 4.84 -6.27
C GLU A 208 -1.92 4.48 -5.09
N ILE A 209 -0.86 5.26 -4.89
CA ILE A 209 0.06 5.05 -3.77
C ILE A 209 -0.58 5.59 -2.50
N ILE A 210 -0.61 4.76 -1.45
CA ILE A 210 -1.15 5.10 -0.15
C ILE A 210 -0.08 5.82 0.66
N SER A 211 -0.25 7.12 0.86
CA SER A 211 0.63 7.94 1.69
C SER A 211 0.33 7.79 3.19
N ASP A 212 -0.93 7.65 3.59
CA ASP A 212 -1.26 7.36 5.00
C ASP A 212 -2.59 6.63 5.23
N GLU A 213 -3.61 6.89 4.41
CA GLU A 213 -4.99 6.50 4.72
C GLU A 213 -5.69 5.75 3.58
N VAL A 214 -6.40 4.69 3.97
CA VAL A 214 -7.43 4.04 3.15
C VAL A 214 -8.76 4.17 3.88
N GLU A 215 -9.74 4.79 3.26
CA GLU A 215 -11.10 4.93 3.80
C GLU A 215 -12.07 4.04 3.01
N LEU A 216 -12.71 3.11 3.71
CA LEU A 216 -13.82 2.31 3.19
C LEU A 216 -15.11 3.04 3.51
N VAL A 217 -15.91 3.35 2.50
CA VAL A 217 -17.12 4.14 2.66
C VAL A 217 -18.34 3.30 2.31
N LEU A 218 -19.19 3.07 3.30
CA LEU A 218 -20.54 2.56 3.12
C LEU A 218 -21.49 3.75 2.90
N ALA A 219 -22.24 3.72 1.80
CA ALA A 219 -23.20 4.77 1.45
C ALA A 219 -24.28 4.99 2.52
N PHE A 220 -24.90 6.18 2.51
CA PHE A 220 -25.91 6.50 3.53
C PHE A 220 -27.20 5.70 3.30
N MET A 221 -27.59 4.91 4.29
CA MET A 221 -28.66 3.90 4.21
C MET A 221 -28.27 2.64 3.42
N SER A 222 -26.98 2.39 3.25
CA SER A 222 -26.42 1.10 2.84
C SER A 222 -25.95 0.32 4.06
N SER A 223 -26.20 -0.98 4.04
CA SER A 223 -25.50 -2.03 4.79
C SER A 223 -24.40 -2.63 3.91
N GLY A 224 -23.53 -3.45 4.48
CA GLY A 224 -22.48 -4.16 3.75
C GLY A 224 -21.13 -4.20 4.46
N GLY A 225 -20.17 -4.83 3.78
CA GLY A 225 -18.83 -5.02 4.32
C GLY A 225 -17.76 -5.15 3.25
N PHE A 226 -16.52 -5.33 3.71
CA PHE A 226 -15.36 -5.46 2.84
C PHE A 226 -14.48 -6.62 3.28
N ASP A 227 -13.83 -7.28 2.33
CA ASP A 227 -12.92 -8.40 2.61
C ASP A 227 -11.72 -8.41 1.66
N ASP A 228 -10.78 -9.33 1.92
CA ASP A 228 -9.70 -9.73 1.01
C ASP A 228 -8.92 -8.55 0.41
N PHE A 229 -8.45 -7.64 1.26
CA PHE A 229 -7.62 -6.52 0.79
C PHE A 229 -6.24 -7.03 0.36
N VAL A 230 -5.92 -6.91 -0.91
CA VAL A 230 -4.59 -7.24 -1.43
C VAL A 230 -3.76 -5.95 -1.53
N PHE A 231 -2.91 -5.73 -0.55
CA PHE A 231 -1.93 -4.65 -0.57
C PHE A 231 -0.65 -5.12 -1.25
N CYS A 232 -0.14 -4.33 -2.19
CA CYS A 232 1.09 -4.63 -2.90
C CYS A 232 2.08 -3.48 -2.79
N LYS A 233 3.37 -3.80 -2.93
CA LYS A 233 4.45 -2.83 -3.11
C LYS A 233 5.50 -3.41 -4.04
N ASP A 234 6.25 -2.53 -4.69
CA ASP A 234 7.38 -2.94 -5.52
C ASP A 234 8.64 -3.07 -4.65
N GLU A 235 9.15 -4.29 -4.47
CA GLU A 235 10.41 -4.52 -3.77
C GLU A 235 11.60 -4.52 -4.74
N PRO A 236 12.78 -4.07 -4.27
CA PRO A 236 14.02 -4.31 -4.98
C PRO A 236 14.23 -5.82 -5.22
N PRO A 237 14.93 -6.21 -6.29
CA PRO A 237 15.31 -7.60 -6.52
C PRO A 237 16.12 -8.13 -5.35
N GLN A 238 15.95 -9.42 -5.00
CA GLN A 238 16.67 -10.01 -3.85
C GLN A 238 18.20 -9.95 -4.03
N GLY A 239 18.82 -9.12 -3.20
CA GLY A 239 20.21 -8.64 -3.19
C GLY A 239 20.20 -7.27 -2.52
N GLY A 240 21.27 -6.83 -1.87
CA GLY A 240 21.26 -5.53 -1.16
C GLY A 240 21.68 -5.53 0.30
N GLY A 241 21.47 -4.40 0.97
CA GLY A 241 21.78 -4.19 2.39
C GLY A 241 23.09 -3.44 2.64
N GLN A 242 23.70 -2.87 1.60
CA GLN A 242 24.86 -2.00 1.71
C GLN A 242 24.61 -0.72 0.94
N GLY A 243 25.10 0.40 1.47
CA GLY A 243 24.97 1.70 0.81
C GLY A 243 25.87 2.75 1.43
N CYS A 244 26.54 3.52 0.59
CA CYS A 244 27.32 4.68 0.97
C CYS A 244 26.51 5.96 0.76
N THR A 245 26.51 6.83 1.77
CA THR A 245 25.72 8.07 1.77
C THR A 245 26.19 9.06 0.70
N PRO A 246 25.36 10.06 0.30
CA PRO A 246 25.84 11.18 -0.51
C PRO A 246 27.06 11.91 0.09
N GLY A 247 27.19 11.87 1.42
CA GLY A 247 28.32 12.43 2.14
C GLY A 247 29.65 11.75 1.84
N TYR A 248 29.65 10.44 1.59
CA TYR A 248 30.81 9.65 1.16
C TYR A 248 31.19 10.02 -0.28
N TRP A 249 30.26 9.84 -1.21
CA TRP A 249 30.49 9.97 -2.65
C TRP A 249 30.95 11.37 -3.09
N ARG A 250 30.55 12.43 -2.37
CA ARG A 250 30.91 13.82 -2.72
C ARG A 250 32.35 14.21 -2.37
N GLN A 251 33.06 13.42 -1.56
CA GLN A 251 34.39 13.79 -1.09
C GLN A 251 35.48 13.32 -2.06
N SER A 252 36.43 14.20 -2.36
CA SER A 252 37.42 13.96 -3.41
C SER A 252 38.32 12.76 -3.18
N GLN A 253 38.55 12.36 -1.93
CA GLN A 253 39.34 11.17 -1.63
C GLN A 253 38.64 9.86 -2.00
N HIS A 254 37.32 9.87 -2.21
CA HIS A 254 36.52 8.71 -2.60
C HIS A 254 36.21 8.67 -4.11
N PHE A 255 36.75 9.61 -4.91
CA PHE A 255 36.54 9.62 -6.36
C PHE A 255 37.16 8.40 -7.06
N GLY A 256 38.10 7.71 -6.42
CA GLY A 256 38.65 6.45 -6.93
C GLY A 256 37.66 5.29 -6.88
N ASP A 257 36.59 5.40 -6.08
CA ASP A 257 35.56 4.37 -5.93
C ASP A 257 34.40 4.57 -6.89
N TRP A 258 34.39 5.66 -7.67
CA TRP A 258 33.40 5.88 -8.71
C TRP A 258 33.66 4.89 -9.85
N THR A 259 32.72 3.98 -10.07
CA THR A 259 32.76 2.96 -11.12
C THR A 259 31.65 3.22 -12.13
N ASN A 260 31.93 2.96 -13.41
CA ASN A 260 31.04 3.22 -14.56
C ASN A 260 30.62 4.69 -14.79
N HIS A 261 30.88 5.59 -13.84
CA HIS A 261 30.56 7.01 -13.89
C HIS A 261 31.76 7.85 -13.46
N ASP A 262 31.86 9.07 -14.00
CA ASP A 262 32.85 10.08 -13.63
C ASP A 262 32.18 11.27 -12.93
N PRO A 263 32.85 11.92 -11.96
CA PRO A 263 32.36 13.15 -11.34
C PRO A 263 31.91 14.25 -12.32
N SER A 264 32.47 14.29 -13.52
CA SER A 264 32.15 15.26 -14.57
C SER A 264 31.04 14.82 -15.52
N ASP A 265 30.53 13.59 -15.41
CA ASP A 265 29.42 13.12 -16.23
C ASP A 265 28.17 13.98 -16.03
N SER A 266 27.42 14.19 -17.11
CA SER A 266 26.22 15.01 -17.07
C SER A 266 25.08 14.26 -16.38
N PHE A 267 24.48 14.88 -15.36
CA PHE A 267 23.28 14.34 -14.73
C PHE A 267 22.13 14.22 -15.75
N GLY A 268 21.94 15.26 -16.56
CA GLY A 268 20.86 15.30 -17.55
C GLY A 268 21.03 14.37 -18.75
N SER A 269 22.16 13.67 -18.90
CA SER A 269 22.28 12.60 -19.91
C SER A 269 21.83 11.23 -19.42
N LEU A 270 21.73 11.04 -18.10
CA LEU A 270 21.35 9.78 -17.48
C LEU A 270 19.88 9.77 -17.04
N PHE A 271 19.33 10.92 -16.69
CA PHE A 271 18.00 11.05 -16.12
C PHE A 271 17.10 11.97 -16.96
N ASP A 272 15.82 11.61 -17.04
CA ASP A 272 14.80 12.40 -17.71
C ASP A 272 14.43 13.58 -16.82
N LEU A 273 14.77 14.78 -17.29
CA LEU A 273 14.53 16.01 -16.55
C LEU A 273 13.41 16.82 -17.18
N PRO A 274 12.37 17.20 -16.42
CA PRO A 274 11.48 18.26 -16.85
C PRO A 274 12.32 19.51 -17.13
N GLY A 275 12.09 20.18 -18.27
CA GLY A 275 12.87 21.36 -18.68
C GLY A 275 12.85 22.54 -17.68
N SER A 276 12.00 22.47 -16.67
CA SER A 276 11.90 23.37 -15.53
C SER A 276 11.58 22.55 -14.28
N LEU A 277 12.59 22.23 -13.46
CA LEU A 277 12.34 21.89 -12.07
C LEU A 277 12.21 23.20 -11.28
N GLU A 278 11.11 23.39 -10.54
CA GLU A 278 10.97 24.55 -9.65
C GLU A 278 12.09 24.51 -8.59
N ARG A 279 13.11 25.35 -8.79
CA ARG A 279 14.27 25.41 -7.89
C ARG A 279 14.05 26.38 -6.75
N PRO A 280 14.33 25.95 -5.52
CA PRO A 280 15.08 26.75 -4.57
C PRO A 280 16.58 26.43 -4.74
N GLU A 281 17.40 27.48 -4.89
CA GLU A 281 18.86 27.49 -4.93
C GLU A 281 19.54 27.23 -6.31
N HIS A 282 19.91 28.33 -6.99
CA HIS A 282 20.99 28.50 -7.98
C HIS A 282 20.67 28.77 -9.48
N ASP A 283 19.44 28.92 -9.97
CA ASP A 283 19.16 29.18 -11.42
C ASP A 283 19.81 28.23 -12.47
N VAL A 284 20.50 27.16 -12.07
CA VAL A 284 21.07 26.12 -12.92
C VAL A 284 20.00 25.09 -13.24
N SER A 285 19.65 24.93 -14.51
CA SER A 285 18.82 23.80 -14.92
C SER A 285 19.49 22.49 -14.47
N PRO A 286 18.76 21.53 -13.88
CA PRO A 286 19.29 20.22 -13.53
C PRO A 286 20.03 19.52 -14.69
N ALA A 287 19.66 19.86 -15.94
CA ALA A 287 20.31 19.33 -17.14
C ALA A 287 21.75 19.85 -17.35
N GLY A 288 22.11 20.94 -16.67
CA GLY A 288 23.46 21.50 -16.67
C GLY A 288 24.33 21.07 -15.49
N LEU A 289 23.83 20.19 -14.62
CA LEU A 289 24.60 19.67 -13.49
C LEU A 289 25.50 18.51 -13.93
N THR A 290 26.72 18.47 -13.39
CA THR A 290 27.49 17.22 -13.35
C THR A 290 26.98 16.32 -12.23
N LEU A 291 27.31 15.02 -12.26
CA LEU A 291 27.03 14.11 -11.14
C LEU A 291 27.63 14.62 -9.82
N LEU A 292 28.82 15.22 -9.87
CA LEU A 292 29.45 15.81 -8.68
C LEU A 292 28.70 17.03 -8.15
N ASP A 293 28.16 17.88 -9.02
CA ASP A 293 27.34 19.02 -8.61
C ASP A 293 26.01 18.54 -8.02
N ALA A 294 25.40 17.53 -8.64
CA ALA A 294 24.15 16.91 -8.20
C ALA A 294 24.26 16.29 -6.80
N VAL A 295 25.30 15.48 -6.52
CA VAL A 295 25.50 14.90 -5.17
C VAL A 295 25.89 15.95 -4.11
N LYS A 296 26.28 17.15 -4.53
CA LYS A 296 26.60 18.29 -3.63
C LYS A 296 25.43 19.23 -3.39
N LEU A 297 24.29 19.02 -4.04
CA LEU A 297 23.11 19.86 -3.86
C LEU A 297 22.68 19.93 -2.39
N ARG A 298 22.16 21.10 -2.01
CA ARG A 298 21.67 21.39 -0.66
C ARG A 298 20.16 21.59 -0.69
N GLY A 299 19.56 21.59 0.50
CA GLY A 299 18.11 21.70 0.67
C GLY A 299 17.37 20.37 0.53
N GLY A 300 16.04 20.47 0.61
CA GLY A 300 15.08 19.37 0.56
C GLY A 300 14.41 19.22 -0.81
N LYS A 301 13.28 18.51 -0.85
CA LYS A 301 12.46 18.29 -2.06
C LYS A 301 13.29 17.71 -3.20
N VAL A 302 13.12 18.23 -4.42
CA VAL A 302 13.82 17.77 -5.62
C VAL A 302 15.35 17.79 -5.50
N ASN A 303 15.93 18.77 -4.80
CA ASN A 303 17.38 18.81 -4.59
C ASN A 303 17.85 17.65 -3.69
N ALA A 304 17.03 17.22 -2.73
CA ALA A 304 17.30 16.05 -1.93
C ALA A 304 17.14 14.77 -2.74
N LEU A 305 16.09 14.65 -3.55
CA LEU A 305 15.91 13.53 -4.47
C LEU A 305 17.15 13.36 -5.35
N ILE A 306 17.53 14.40 -6.13
CA ILE A 306 18.70 14.38 -7.02
C ILE A 306 19.97 13.94 -6.28
N ARG A 307 20.23 14.51 -5.09
CA ARG A 307 21.40 14.17 -4.30
C ARG A 307 21.44 12.69 -3.90
N HIS A 308 20.31 12.15 -3.43
CA HIS A 308 20.23 10.74 -3.02
C HIS A 308 20.21 9.80 -4.22
N THR A 309 19.68 10.22 -5.36
CA THR A 309 19.74 9.47 -6.62
C THR A 309 21.17 9.26 -7.09
N VAL A 310 22.03 10.29 -7.06
CA VAL A 310 23.44 10.11 -7.47
C VAL A 310 24.16 9.13 -6.54
N ALA A 311 23.91 9.21 -5.24
CA ALA A 311 24.48 8.23 -4.30
C ALA A 311 23.97 6.80 -4.59
N ALA A 312 22.68 6.65 -4.87
CA ALA A 312 22.07 5.37 -5.21
C ALA A 312 22.66 4.79 -6.50
N LEU A 313 22.86 5.62 -7.53
CA LEU A 313 23.46 5.23 -8.80
C LEU A 313 24.90 4.73 -8.59
N LEU A 314 25.70 5.45 -7.79
CA LEU A 314 27.09 5.07 -7.53
C LEU A 314 27.21 3.82 -6.66
N ASN A 315 26.30 3.63 -5.69
CA ASN A 315 26.22 2.38 -4.94
C ASN A 315 25.86 1.22 -5.88
N ALA A 316 24.85 1.37 -6.71
CA ALA A 316 24.42 0.36 -7.69
C ALA A 316 25.50 0.01 -8.72
N ALA A 317 26.33 0.99 -9.11
CA ALA A 317 27.40 0.81 -10.09
C ALA A 317 28.66 0.17 -9.50
N ASN A 318 28.83 0.14 -8.18
CA ASN A 318 30.06 -0.32 -7.53
C ASN A 318 30.00 -1.82 -7.24
N PRO A 319 30.91 -2.64 -7.81
CA PRO A 319 30.87 -4.10 -7.64
C PRO A 319 31.20 -4.58 -6.22
N SER A 320 31.67 -3.68 -5.34
CA SER A 320 31.94 -3.98 -3.92
C SER A 320 30.83 -3.48 -2.98
N VAL A 321 29.77 -2.89 -3.52
CA VAL A 321 28.58 -2.47 -2.78
C VAL A 321 27.41 -3.34 -3.23
N ASP A 322 26.93 -4.20 -2.34
CA ASP A 322 25.70 -4.97 -2.54
C ASP A 322 24.49 -4.05 -2.31
N TYR A 323 24.17 -3.22 -3.31
CA TYR A 323 23.07 -2.25 -3.26
C TYR A 323 21.77 -2.87 -3.77
N ASP A 324 20.65 -2.50 -3.15
CA ASP A 324 19.33 -3.12 -3.38
C ASP A 324 18.80 -2.87 -4.81
N TYR A 325 19.26 -1.81 -5.48
CA TYR A 325 18.86 -1.51 -6.86
C TYR A 325 20.01 -1.64 -7.85
N THR A 326 19.67 -2.03 -9.08
CA THR A 326 20.54 -1.87 -10.24
C THR A 326 20.60 -0.41 -10.70
N GLU A 327 21.63 -0.05 -11.48
CA GLU A 327 21.77 1.31 -12.04
C GLU A 327 20.52 1.73 -12.82
N GLN A 328 19.96 0.82 -13.63
CA GLN A 328 18.76 1.08 -14.43
C GLN A 328 17.53 1.32 -13.55
N GLN A 329 17.35 0.57 -12.46
CA GLN A 329 16.23 0.78 -11.55
C GLN A 329 16.32 2.13 -10.83
N VAL A 330 17.53 2.57 -10.47
CA VAL A 330 17.72 3.92 -9.90
C VAL A 330 17.30 4.99 -10.89
N ILE A 331 17.64 4.82 -12.18
CA ILE A 331 17.22 5.73 -13.27
C ILE A 331 15.71 5.74 -13.42
N ASP A 332 15.09 4.55 -13.58
CA ASP A 332 13.65 4.42 -13.80
C ASP A 332 12.85 5.01 -12.63
N LYS A 333 13.26 4.73 -11.39
CA LYS A 333 12.63 5.27 -10.17
C LYS A 333 12.75 6.78 -10.06
N PHE A 334 13.91 7.36 -10.37
CA PHE A 334 14.04 8.82 -10.41
C PHE A 334 13.15 9.44 -11.47
N ASN A 335 13.13 8.88 -12.68
CA ASN A 335 12.33 9.39 -13.79
C ASN A 335 10.82 9.28 -13.51
N ALA A 336 10.37 8.21 -12.84
CA ALA A 336 8.99 8.06 -12.41
C ALA A 336 8.62 9.13 -11.36
N ALA A 337 9.44 9.26 -10.31
CA ALA A 337 9.18 10.23 -9.23
C ALA A 337 9.17 11.68 -9.72
N ILE A 338 10.06 12.04 -10.66
CA ILE A 338 10.14 13.42 -11.17
C ILE A 338 9.02 13.79 -12.15
N ALA A 339 8.39 12.79 -12.76
CA ALA A 339 7.20 12.98 -13.59
C ALA A 339 5.90 13.06 -12.75
N GLY A 340 5.97 12.63 -11.49
CA GLY A 340 4.84 12.53 -10.58
C GLY A 340 4.59 13.78 -9.72
N SER A 341 3.94 13.55 -8.58
CA SER A 341 3.55 14.55 -7.59
C SER A 341 4.71 14.98 -6.68
N ALA A 342 4.50 16.02 -5.86
CA ALA A 342 5.44 16.37 -4.80
C ALA A 342 5.56 15.26 -3.72
N GLY A 343 4.51 14.45 -3.55
CA GLY A 343 4.52 13.27 -2.70
C GLY A 343 5.48 12.21 -3.24
N ASP A 344 5.40 11.93 -4.55
CA ASP A 344 6.23 10.91 -5.23
C ASP A 344 7.72 11.28 -5.15
N ILE A 345 8.04 12.56 -5.34
CA ILE A 345 9.41 13.08 -5.16
C ILE A 345 9.92 12.84 -3.74
N GLU A 346 9.09 13.11 -2.73
CA GLU A 346 9.47 12.97 -1.33
C GLU A 346 9.57 11.49 -0.92
N SER A 347 8.64 10.64 -1.38
CA SER A 347 8.65 9.19 -1.17
C SER A 347 9.90 8.56 -1.76
N GLN A 348 10.17 8.78 -3.05
CA GLN A 348 11.34 8.20 -3.71
C GLN A 348 12.66 8.72 -3.13
N LYS A 349 12.69 9.97 -2.64
CA LYS A 349 13.84 10.51 -1.92
C LYS A 349 14.07 9.77 -0.60
N ASN A 350 13.00 9.49 0.16
CA ASN A 350 13.09 8.72 1.40
C ASN A 350 13.60 7.29 1.13
N ASP A 351 13.10 6.68 0.06
CA ASP A 351 13.52 5.34 -0.38
C ASP A 351 15.03 5.30 -0.67
N PHE A 352 15.53 6.18 -1.54
CA PHE A 352 16.96 6.25 -1.80
C PHE A 352 17.77 6.65 -0.56
N ALA A 353 17.26 7.53 0.32
CA ALA A 353 17.97 7.88 1.54
C ALA A 353 18.16 6.67 2.45
N ARG A 354 17.10 5.88 2.67
CA ARG A 354 17.12 4.65 3.47
C ARG A 354 18.16 3.66 2.94
N LEU A 355 18.15 3.39 1.64
CA LEU A 355 19.06 2.44 1.00
C LEU A 355 20.52 2.91 1.04
N ASN A 356 20.77 4.20 0.77
CA ASN A 356 22.12 4.79 0.86
C ASN A 356 22.70 4.80 2.29
N GLU A 357 21.89 4.50 3.31
CA GLU A 357 22.25 4.55 4.73
C GLU A 357 22.32 3.16 5.39
N GLN A 358 22.25 2.08 4.60
CA GLN A 358 22.32 0.69 5.11
C GLN A 358 23.71 0.29 5.63
N GLY A 359 24.77 1.03 5.28
CA GLY A 359 26.13 0.81 5.74
C GLY A 359 27.12 0.69 4.57
N CYS A 360 28.19 1.49 4.61
CA CYS A 360 29.13 1.60 3.51
C CYS A 360 30.27 0.56 3.64
N PRO A 361 30.49 -0.31 2.64
CA PRO A 361 31.53 -1.35 2.69
C PRO A 361 32.92 -0.89 2.19
N LEU A 362 33.02 0.35 1.71
CA LEU A 362 34.21 0.93 1.07
C LEU A 362 35.16 1.66 2.05
#